data_AF-A0A2R7M4N6-F1
#
_entry.id   AF-A0A2R7M4N6-F1
#
_cell.length_a   1.000
_cell.length_b   1.000
_cell.length_c   1.000
_cell.angle_alpha   90.00
_cell.angle_beta   90.00
_cell.angle_gamma   90.00
#
_symmetry.space_group_name_H-M   'P 1'
#
loop_
_entity.id
_entity.type
_entity.pdbx_description
1 polymer ?
#
loop_
_entity_poly.entity_id
_entity_poly.type
_entity_poly.pdbx_seq_one_letter_code
_entity_poly.pdbx_strand_id
1 'polypeptide(L)'
;MTEWAVAPIPSSDGSATPAPTALAVDDEPAEATAPPVAGVAAQGAVLPAREVTPSVPAPDEVDDDDVIPPADEAEAPLPPVVVPRMPPLSGGVQRYGEAVVRQMLGATYVRDEPYEPPTRFS
;
A
#
# COMPACT_ATOMS: atom_id res chain seq x y z
N MET A 1 -42.69 -26.66 1.04
CA MET A 1 -41.43 -26.74 0.28
C MET A 1 -41.77 -26.27 -1.12
N THR A 2 -41.38 -25.05 -1.50
CA THR A 2 -41.86 -24.43 -2.74
C THR A 2 -41.04 -24.95 -3.90
N GLU A 3 -41.66 -25.69 -4.81
CA GLU A 3 -41.04 -26.12 -6.05
C GLU A 3 -40.82 -24.90 -6.95
N TRP A 4 -39.56 -24.61 -7.30
CA TRP A 4 -39.22 -23.53 -8.21
C TRP A 4 -39.09 -24.12 -9.62
N ALA A 5 -39.88 -23.61 -10.57
CA ALA A 5 -39.84 -24.08 -11.95
C ALA A 5 -38.53 -23.63 -12.63
N VAL A 6 -37.72 -24.60 -13.06
CA VAL A 6 -36.48 -24.37 -13.83
C VAL A 6 -36.80 -24.45 -15.32
N ALA A 7 -36.53 -23.39 -16.07
CA ALA A 7 -36.65 -23.39 -17.53
C ALA A 7 -35.51 -24.18 -18.18
N PRO A 8 -35.74 -24.89 -19.31
CA PRO A 8 -34.70 -25.64 -20.00
C PRO A 8 -33.67 -24.72 -20.68
N ILE A 9 -32.39 -25.09 -20.58
CA ILE A 9 -31.26 -24.41 -21.21
C ILE A 9 -31.23 -24.82 -22.69
N PRO A 10 -31.12 -23.88 -23.65
CA PRO A 10 -30.96 -24.24 -25.05
C PRO A 10 -29.62 -24.97 -25.27
N SER A 11 -29.68 -26.13 -25.93
CA SER A 11 -28.50 -26.90 -26.34
C SER A 11 -27.84 -26.21 -27.53
N SER A 12 -26.59 -25.78 -27.34
CA SER A 12 -25.74 -25.29 -28.42
C SER A 12 -25.29 -26.45 -29.32
N ASP A 13 -26.14 -26.87 -30.26
CA ASP A 13 -25.70 -27.74 -31.36
C ASP A 13 -24.99 -26.88 -32.40
N GLY A 14 -23.65 -26.88 -32.33
CA GLY A 14 -22.81 -26.04 -33.17
C GLY A 14 -21.35 -26.47 -33.16
N SER A 15 -21.10 -27.75 -33.49
CA SER A 15 -19.87 -28.26 -34.09
C SER A 15 -18.53 -27.85 -33.44
N ALA A 16 -18.03 -28.71 -32.55
CA ALA A 16 -16.61 -28.80 -32.28
C ALA A 16 -15.91 -29.48 -33.47
N THR A 17 -15.00 -28.76 -34.13
CA THR A 17 -14.00 -29.37 -35.03
C THR A 17 -12.62 -29.13 -34.42
N PRO A 18 -11.91 -30.14 -33.88
CA PRO A 18 -10.52 -29.96 -33.50
C PRO A 18 -9.65 -30.21 -34.73
N ALA A 19 -9.02 -29.16 -35.26
CA ALA A 19 -7.95 -29.32 -36.24
C ALA A 19 -6.59 -29.25 -35.51
N PRO A 20 -5.76 -30.31 -35.53
CA PRO A 20 -4.44 -30.27 -34.94
C PRO A 20 -3.46 -29.71 -35.98
N THR A 21 -2.96 -28.51 -35.76
CA THR A 21 -1.72 -28.04 -36.39
C THR A 21 -0.80 -27.58 -35.28
N ALA A 22 0.18 -28.45 -35.00
CA ALA A 22 1.29 -28.19 -34.12
C ALA A 22 2.06 -26.97 -34.63
N LEU A 23 1.92 -25.83 -33.95
CA LEU A 23 2.90 -24.77 -34.02
C LEU A 23 3.94 -25.09 -32.95
N ALA A 24 5.02 -25.76 -33.34
CA ALA A 24 6.23 -25.75 -32.54
C ALA A 24 6.77 -24.31 -32.58
N VAL A 25 6.26 -23.48 -31.66
CA VAL A 25 6.83 -22.17 -31.37
C VAL A 25 8.02 -22.44 -30.46
N ASP A 26 9.15 -22.78 -31.07
CA ASP A 26 10.44 -22.61 -30.40
C ASP A 26 10.92 -21.20 -30.74
N ASP A 27 10.59 -20.28 -29.86
CA ASP A 27 11.10 -18.92 -29.85
C ASP A 27 11.87 -18.76 -28.54
N GLU A 28 12.95 -19.55 -28.37
CA GLU A 28 13.95 -19.22 -27.36
C GLU A 28 14.63 -17.92 -27.83
N PRO A 29 14.48 -16.81 -27.08
CA PRO A 29 15.17 -15.59 -27.43
C PRO A 29 16.67 -15.86 -27.35
N ALA A 30 17.40 -15.66 -28.45
CA ALA A 30 18.85 -15.76 -28.46
C ALA A 30 19.42 -14.97 -27.26
N GLU A 31 20.19 -15.64 -26.41
CA GLU A 31 20.90 -15.05 -25.26
C GLU A 31 21.69 -13.81 -25.71
N ALA A 32 21.06 -12.64 -25.58
CA ALA A 32 21.65 -11.37 -25.92
C ALA A 32 22.70 -11.06 -24.85
N THR A 33 23.95 -11.43 -25.14
CA THR A 33 25.10 -10.99 -24.33
C THR A 33 25.15 -9.47 -24.34
N ALA A 34 24.60 -8.86 -23.30
CA ALA A 34 24.65 -7.43 -23.10
C ALA A 34 26.11 -7.03 -22.76
N PRO A 35 26.67 -5.98 -23.38
CA PRO A 35 27.94 -5.44 -22.93
C PRO A 35 27.81 -4.96 -21.48
N PRO A 36 28.87 -5.01 -20.66
CA PRO A 36 28.81 -4.50 -19.30
C PRO A 36 28.43 -3.01 -19.34
N VAL A 37 27.23 -2.70 -18.85
CA VAL A 37 26.80 -1.32 -18.64
C VAL A 37 27.66 -0.74 -17.53
N ALA A 38 28.71 -0.01 -17.90
CA ALA A 38 29.51 0.71 -16.95
C ALA A 38 28.68 1.84 -16.33
N GLY A 39 28.40 1.73 -15.03
CA GLY A 39 28.17 2.88 -14.16
C GLY A 39 26.74 3.40 -14.04
N VAL A 40 25.71 2.68 -14.48
CA VAL A 40 24.34 3.03 -14.05
C VAL A 40 24.11 2.34 -12.71
N ALA A 41 24.12 3.12 -11.63
CA ALA A 41 23.72 2.63 -10.32
C ALA A 41 22.30 2.04 -10.45
N ALA A 42 22.14 0.77 -10.06
CA ALA A 42 20.84 0.12 -10.05
C ALA A 42 19.84 0.97 -9.24
N GLN A 43 18.57 1.01 -9.65
CA GLN A 43 17.57 1.76 -8.90
C GLN A 43 17.53 1.25 -7.44
N GLY A 44 17.83 2.14 -6.48
CA GLY A 44 17.96 1.82 -5.05
C GLY A 44 19.39 1.60 -4.55
N ALA A 45 20.41 1.65 -5.41
CA ALA A 45 21.80 1.61 -4.98
C ALA A 45 22.19 2.93 -4.28
N VAL A 46 22.78 2.81 -3.09
CA VAL A 46 23.25 3.96 -2.30
C VAL A 46 24.55 4.48 -2.93
N LEU A 47 24.57 5.75 -3.31
CA LEU A 47 25.77 6.42 -3.84
C LEU A 47 26.81 6.59 -2.73
N PRO A 48 28.12 6.50 -3.04
CA PRO A 48 29.17 6.75 -2.06
C PRO A 48 29.12 8.23 -1.62
N ALA A 49 29.46 8.50 -0.35
CA ALA A 49 29.28 9.82 0.28
C ALA A 49 29.91 10.98 -0.51
N ARG A 50 31.05 10.73 -1.18
CA ARG A 50 31.75 11.73 -2.01
C ARG A 50 30.94 12.21 -3.23
N GLU A 51 29.96 11.42 -3.66
CA GLU A 51 29.10 11.68 -4.82
C GLU A 51 27.74 12.27 -4.40
N VAL A 52 27.48 12.37 -3.09
CA VAL A 52 26.24 12.94 -2.54
C VAL A 52 26.50 14.35 -2.03
N THR A 53 25.83 15.34 -2.62
CA THR A 53 25.88 16.72 -2.12
C THR A 53 24.86 16.89 -0.98
N PRO A 54 25.27 17.37 0.22
CA PRO A 54 24.34 17.65 1.29
C PRO A 54 23.33 18.72 0.90
N SER A 55 22.05 18.51 1.21
CA SER A 55 20.99 19.47 0.92
C SER A 55 20.96 20.67 1.86
N VAL A 56 21.66 20.58 2.99
CA VAL A 56 21.73 21.60 4.03
C VAL A 56 23.21 21.88 4.30
N PRO A 57 23.62 23.15 4.50
CA PRO A 57 24.98 23.47 4.89
C PRO A 57 25.36 22.75 6.18
N ALA A 58 26.66 22.47 6.34
CA ALA A 58 27.18 22.00 7.61
C ALA A 58 26.84 23.03 8.70
N PRO A 59 26.45 22.59 9.91
CA PRO A 59 26.27 23.51 11.02
C PRO A 59 27.56 24.28 11.27
N ASP A 60 27.43 25.54 11.69
CA ASP A 60 28.57 26.34 12.11
C ASP A 60 29.28 25.65 13.28
N GLU A 61 30.61 25.78 13.33
CA GLU A 61 31.38 25.33 14.49
C GLU A 61 30.88 26.11 15.71
N VAL A 62 30.25 25.40 16.64
CA VAL A 62 29.85 25.97 17.93
C VAL A 62 31.13 26.30 18.71
N ASP A 63 31.23 27.52 19.22
CA ASP A 63 32.31 27.87 20.14
C ASP A 63 32.23 26.96 21.37
N ASP A 64 33.36 26.52 21.90
CA ASP A 64 33.40 25.62 23.06
C ASP A 64 32.71 26.27 24.29
N ASP A 65 32.60 27.61 24.28
CA ASP A 65 31.90 28.42 25.29
C ASP A 65 30.37 28.49 25.09
N ASP A 66 29.83 28.13 23.91
CA ASP A 66 28.39 28.00 23.61
C ASP A 66 27.86 26.57 23.87
N VAL A 67 28.71 25.67 24.38
CA VAL A 67 28.30 24.34 24.81
C VAL A 67 27.43 24.48 26.07
N ILE A 68 26.12 24.49 25.85
CA ILE A 68 25.14 24.37 26.94
C ILE A 68 25.50 23.09 27.72
N PRO A 69 25.80 23.17 29.04
CA PRO A 69 26.07 21.98 29.83
C PRO A 69 24.88 21.04 29.67
N PRO A 70 25.10 19.70 29.58
CA PRO A 70 24.00 18.77 29.37
C PRO A 70 22.96 19.04 30.45
N ALA A 71 21.76 19.45 30.02
CA ALA A 71 20.67 19.70 30.94
C ALA A 71 20.43 18.39 31.70
N ASP A 72 20.59 18.41 33.01
CA ASP A 72 20.28 17.27 33.90
C ASP A 72 18.76 17.11 34.05
N GLU A 73 18.02 17.46 32.99
CA GLU A 73 16.60 17.27 32.83
C GLU A 73 16.42 15.86 32.30
N ALA A 74 16.59 14.88 33.19
CA ALA A 74 16.01 13.56 32.99
C ALA A 74 14.49 13.74 32.93
N GLU A 75 13.98 14.12 31.76
CA GLU A 75 12.55 14.22 31.49
C GLU A 75 11.98 12.82 31.72
N ALA A 76 11.26 12.68 32.83
CA ALA A 76 10.66 11.42 33.19
C ALA A 76 9.78 10.95 32.02
N PRO A 77 9.87 9.68 31.59
CA PRO A 77 9.12 9.21 30.45
C PRO A 77 7.63 9.45 30.70
N LEU A 78 6.99 10.21 29.79
CA LEU A 78 5.55 10.43 29.86
C LEU A 78 4.87 9.05 29.90
N PRO A 79 3.91 8.84 30.81
CA PRO A 79 3.22 7.56 30.90
C PRO A 79 2.52 7.28 29.55
N PRO A 80 2.48 6.01 29.10
CA PRO A 80 1.86 5.68 27.83
C PRO A 80 0.39 6.07 27.85
N VAL A 81 -0.07 6.74 26.80
CA VAL A 81 -1.49 7.05 26.62
C VAL A 81 -2.22 5.75 26.29
N VAL A 82 -2.88 5.17 27.29
CA VAL A 82 -3.73 3.99 27.12
C VAL A 82 -5.07 4.45 26.53
N VAL A 83 -5.21 4.33 25.21
CA VAL A 83 -6.50 4.56 24.55
C VAL A 83 -7.41 3.35 24.82
N PRO A 84 -8.65 3.56 25.32
CA PRO A 84 -9.61 2.48 25.47
C PRO A 84 -9.83 1.77 24.14
N ARG A 85 -9.86 0.43 24.16
CA ARG A 85 -10.24 -0.35 22.98
C ARG A 85 -11.67 0.01 22.63
N MET A 86 -11.85 0.61 21.45
CA MET A 86 -13.18 0.91 20.93
C MET A 86 -13.99 -0.40 20.87
N PRO A 87 -15.26 -0.39 21.30
CA PRO A 87 -16.10 -1.56 21.18
C PRO A 87 -16.17 -2.00 19.71
N PRO A 88 -16.20 -3.31 19.42
CA PRO A 88 -16.40 -3.77 18.06
C PRO A 88 -17.71 -3.18 17.54
N LEU A 89 -17.63 -2.45 16.43
CA LEU A 89 -18.79 -1.88 15.75
C LEU A 89 -19.72 -3.04 15.37
N SER A 90 -20.82 -3.15 16.08
CA SER A 90 -21.85 -4.15 15.83
C SER A 90 -22.55 -3.83 14.51
N GLY A 91 -22.23 -4.59 13.45
CA GLY A 91 -23.09 -4.69 12.27
C GLY A 91 -22.65 -3.96 10.99
N GLY A 92 -21.36 -3.63 10.81
CA GLY A 92 -20.86 -2.99 9.59
C GLY A 92 -19.57 -3.62 9.05
N VAL A 93 -19.23 -3.28 7.79
CA VAL A 93 -17.92 -3.57 7.18
C VAL A 93 -16.83 -3.13 8.16
N GLN A 94 -15.91 -4.03 8.50
CA GLN A 94 -14.81 -3.73 9.42
C GLN A 94 -13.86 -2.73 8.74
N ARG A 95 -13.99 -1.45 9.10
CA ARG A 95 -13.16 -0.36 8.56
C ARG A 95 -11.81 -0.27 9.30
N TYR A 96 -11.02 -1.34 9.23
CA TYR A 96 -9.67 -1.35 9.81
C TYR A 96 -8.84 -0.18 9.24
N GLY A 97 -8.17 0.57 10.11
CA GLY A 97 -7.31 1.69 9.72
C GLY A 97 -8.04 3.02 9.43
N GLU A 98 -9.37 3.06 9.37
CA GLU A 98 -10.10 4.33 9.11
C GLU A 98 -9.81 5.39 10.17
N ALA A 99 -9.70 5.00 11.45
CA ALA A 99 -9.33 5.92 12.52
C ALA A 99 -7.95 6.57 12.28
N VAL A 100 -6.99 5.80 11.75
CA VAL A 100 -5.64 6.28 11.40
C VAL A 100 -5.70 7.23 10.20
N VAL A 101 -6.51 6.90 9.19
CA VAL A 101 -6.72 7.76 8.02
C VAL A 101 -7.35 9.09 8.43
N ARG A 102 -8.37 9.08 9.30
CA ARG A 102 -8.99 10.29 9.85
C ARG A 102 -7.98 11.14 10.63
N GLN A 103 -7.12 10.52 11.44
CA GLN A 103 -6.06 11.20 12.17
C GLN A 103 -5.04 11.86 11.23
N MET A 104 -4.56 11.15 10.20
CA MET A 104 -3.64 11.73 9.21
C MET A 104 -4.25 12.90 8.45
N LEU A 105 -5.54 12.83 8.15
CA LEU A 105 -6.25 13.87 7.39
C LEU A 105 -6.77 15.01 8.28
N GLY A 106 -6.55 14.96 9.60
CA GLY A 106 -7.10 15.95 10.54
C GLY A 106 -8.64 15.98 10.53
N ALA A 107 -9.28 14.89 10.10
CA ALA A 107 -10.73 14.82 9.95
C ALA A 107 -11.39 14.50 11.29
N THR A 108 -12.34 15.35 11.70
CA THR A 108 -13.16 15.09 12.90
C THR A 108 -14.33 14.18 12.55
N TYR A 109 -14.48 13.07 13.29
CA TYR A 109 -15.65 12.20 13.13
C TYR A 109 -16.90 12.86 13.72
N VAL A 110 -17.92 13.08 12.89
CA VAL A 110 -19.19 13.71 13.31
C VAL A 110 -20.26 12.64 13.56
N ARG A 111 -20.52 11.76 12.58
CA ARG A 111 -21.41 10.59 12.68
C ARG A 111 -21.31 9.75 11.40
N ASP A 112 -21.58 8.46 11.48
CA ASP A 112 -21.83 7.64 10.31
C ASP A 112 -23.24 7.92 9.77
N GLU A 113 -23.35 8.31 8.50
CA GLU A 113 -24.64 8.35 7.82
C GLU A 113 -25.14 6.91 7.61
N PRO A 114 -26.42 6.61 7.89
CA PRO A 114 -27.00 5.31 7.58
C PRO A 114 -26.83 5.02 6.08
N TYR A 115 -26.24 3.86 5.75
CA TYR A 115 -26.14 3.42 4.36
C TYR A 115 -27.53 3.09 3.82
N GLU A 116 -28.02 3.91 2.90
CA GLU A 116 -29.21 3.61 2.12
C GLU A 116 -28.79 2.80 0.89
N PRO A 117 -29.21 1.52 0.76
CA PRO A 117 -28.87 0.71 -0.40
C PRO A 117 -29.50 1.31 -1.67
N PRO A 118 -28.77 1.40 -2.79
CA PRO A 118 -29.34 1.85 -4.05
C PRO A 118 -30.53 0.96 -4.44
N THR A 119 -31.75 1.50 -4.34
CA THR A 119 -32.94 0.78 -4.77
C THR A 119 -32.89 0.69 -6.30
N ARG A 120 -32.94 -0.54 -6.83
CA ARG A 120 -33.06 -0.79 -8.28
C ARG A 120 -34.47 -0.57 -8.82
N PHE A 121 -35.40 -0.17 -7.96
CA PHE A 121 -36.80 0.06 -8.31
C PHE A 121 -37.26 1.39 -7.71
N SER A 122 -37.66 2.29 -8.60
CA SER A 122 -38.51 3.46 -8.35
C SER A 122 -39.81 3.26 -9.13
#